data_AF-A0A3A3ZC92-F1
#
_entry.id   AF-A0A3A3ZC92-F1
#
_cell.length_a   1.000
_cell.length_b   1.000
_cell.length_c   1.000
_cell.angle_alpha   90.00
_cell.angle_beta   90.00
_cell.angle_gamma   90.00
#
_symmetry.space_group_name_H-M   'P 1'
#
loop_
_entity.id
_entity.type
_entity.pdbx_description
1 polymer ?
#
loop_
_entity_poly.entity_id
_entity_poly.type
_entity_poly.pdbx_seq_one_letter_code
_entity_poly.pdbx_strand_id
1 'polypeptide(L)'
;MPVVLVARSHWTGLRAAQLAATDWASGQVSGVDLLGLAILADAPGKRPRALKDLVALVAGAVPRTWHLPWVETWRIAEGTSEAAAPKEVRRLLTDVRTLLTATPNALMAQDRKR
;
A
#
# COMPACT_ATOMS: atom_id res chain seq x y z
N MET A 1 -5.21 12.58 8.99
CA MET A 1 -4.58 11.41 9.64
C MET A 1 -3.86 10.60 8.57
N PRO A 2 -2.55 10.40 8.68
CA PRO A 2 -1.79 9.60 7.71
C PRO A 2 -2.22 8.14 7.77
N VAL A 3 -2.54 7.55 6.62
CA VAL A 3 -3.02 6.17 6.49
C VAL A 3 -2.23 5.43 5.42
N VAL A 4 -1.91 4.17 5.68
CA VAL A 4 -1.38 3.23 4.68
C VAL A 4 -2.40 2.12 4.50
N LEU A 5 -2.83 1.88 3.26
CA LEU A 5 -3.63 0.69 2.94
C LEU A 5 -2.71 -0.51 2.82
N VAL A 6 -3.16 -1.67 3.30
CA VAL A 6 -2.42 -2.93 3.17
C VAL A 6 -3.34 -4.01 2.64
N ALA A 7 -2.88 -4.74 1.62
CA ALA A 7 -3.62 -5.86 1.07
C ALA A 7 -2.67 -6.99 0.65
N ARG A 8 -3.17 -8.23 0.72
CA ARG A 8 -2.50 -9.38 0.10
C ARG A 8 -2.87 -9.44 -1.39
N SER A 9 -1.97 -9.98 -2.20
CA SER A 9 -2.13 -9.99 -3.67
C SER A 9 -3.03 -11.08 -4.26
N HIS A 10 -3.99 -11.56 -3.48
CA HIS A 10 -5.06 -12.44 -3.96
C HIS A 10 -6.29 -11.61 -4.36
N TRP A 11 -7.24 -12.24 -5.04
CA TRP A 11 -8.42 -11.56 -5.62
C TRP A 11 -9.17 -10.68 -4.61
N THR A 12 -9.59 -11.26 -3.48
CA THR A 12 -10.39 -10.57 -2.46
C THR A 12 -9.63 -9.41 -1.83
N GLY A 13 -8.35 -9.60 -1.50
CA GLY A 13 -7.49 -8.56 -0.94
C GLY A 13 -7.31 -7.38 -1.89
N LEU A 14 -7.03 -7.64 -3.16
CA LEU A 14 -6.86 -6.60 -4.17
C LEU A 14 -8.18 -5.88 -4.48
N ARG A 15 -9.31 -6.60 -4.50
CA ARG A 15 -10.62 -5.98 -4.71
C ARG A 15 -11.02 -5.09 -3.53
N ALA A 16 -10.73 -5.50 -2.29
CA ALA A 16 -10.93 -4.66 -1.12
C ALA A 16 -10.06 -3.40 -1.18
N ALA A 17 -8.79 -3.52 -1.57
CA ALA A 17 -7.91 -2.38 -1.77
C ALA A 17 -8.44 -1.43 -2.87
N GLN A 18 -8.98 -1.98 -3.96
CA GLN A 18 -9.60 -1.18 -5.02
C GLN A 18 -10.79 -0.36 -4.52
N LEU A 19 -11.68 -0.98 -3.73
CA LEU A 19 -12.85 -0.29 -3.17
C LEU A 19 -12.39 0.83 -2.23
N ALA A 20 -11.49 0.53 -1.28
CA ALA A 20 -10.95 1.53 -0.37
C ALA A 20 -10.25 2.71 -1.10
N ALA A 21 -9.46 2.41 -2.15
CA ALA A 21 -8.84 3.43 -2.98
C ALA A 21 -9.89 4.27 -3.74
N THR A 22 -10.97 3.64 -4.21
CA THR A 22 -12.07 4.32 -4.91
C THR A 22 -12.81 5.27 -3.97
N ASP A 23 -13.16 4.79 -2.77
CA ASP A 23 -13.86 5.59 -1.76
C ASP A 23 -13.01 6.80 -1.33
N TRP A 24 -11.71 6.59 -1.13
CA TRP A 24 -10.77 7.68 -0.87
C TRP A 24 -10.69 8.68 -2.04
N ALA A 25 -10.47 8.20 -3.27
CA ALA A 25 -10.31 9.05 -4.46
C ALA A 25 -11.58 9.84 -4.79
N SER A 26 -12.76 9.32 -4.47
CA SER A 26 -14.03 10.01 -4.62
C SER A 26 -14.21 11.18 -3.64
N GLY A 27 -13.40 11.25 -2.58
CA GLY A 27 -13.53 12.21 -1.49
C GLY A 27 -14.60 11.85 -0.45
N GLN A 28 -15.20 10.65 -0.53
CA GLN A 28 -16.17 10.17 0.46
C GLN A 28 -15.54 9.93 1.84
N VAL A 29 -14.24 9.65 1.88
CA VAL A 29 -13.50 9.42 3.13
C VAL A 29 -12.82 10.71 3.59
N SER A 30 -13.41 11.40 4.56
CA SER A 30 -12.87 12.65 5.13
C SER A 30 -11.77 12.41 6.17
N GLY A 31 -10.80 13.33 6.26
CA GLY A 31 -9.79 13.33 7.33
C GLY A 31 -8.66 12.31 7.14
N VAL A 32 -8.65 11.57 6.02
CA VAL A 32 -7.62 10.61 5.64
C VAL A 32 -6.63 11.24 4.68
N ASP A 33 -5.35 11.18 5.06
CA ASP A 33 -4.21 11.46 4.19
C ASP A 33 -3.62 10.11 3.77
N LEU A 34 -4.03 9.62 2.60
CA LEU A 34 -3.60 8.31 2.13
C LEU A 34 -2.16 8.40 1.62
N LEU A 35 -1.24 7.78 2.35
CA LEU A 35 0.17 7.76 1.99
C LEU A 35 0.48 6.76 0.86
N GLY A 36 -0.34 5.73 0.68
CA GLY A 36 -0.19 4.73 -0.39
C GLY A 36 -0.72 3.34 -0.02
N LEU A 37 -0.42 2.35 -0.86
CA LEU A 37 -0.84 0.95 -0.71
C LEU A 37 0.35 -0.01 -0.65
N ALA A 38 0.42 -0.82 0.40
CA ALA A 38 1.35 -1.94 0.52
C ALA A 38 0.68 -3.25 0.08
N ILE A 39 1.25 -3.88 -0.96
CA ILE A 39 0.75 -5.13 -1.54
C ILE A 39 1.68 -6.27 -1.12
N LEU A 40 1.23 -7.11 -0.20
CA LEU A 40 1.95 -8.30 0.25
C LEU A 40 1.68 -9.48 -0.68
N ALA A 41 2.71 -10.17 -1.15
CA ALA A 41 2.55 -11.40 -1.92
C ALA A 41 1.71 -12.43 -1.14
N ASP A 42 0.71 -13.00 -1.79
CA ASP A 42 -0.17 -14.01 -1.21
C ASP A 42 0.43 -15.42 -1.25
N ALA A 43 1.36 -15.68 -2.18
CA ALA A 43 2.05 -16.94 -2.34
C ALA A 43 3.46 -16.69 -2.94
N PRO A 44 4.39 -17.66 -2.83
CA PRO A 44 5.67 -17.57 -3.53
C PRO A 44 5.48 -17.62 -5.05
N GLY A 45 6.46 -17.07 -5.78
CA GLY A 45 6.54 -17.19 -7.23
C GLY A 45 5.82 -16.10 -8.02
N LYS A 46 5.55 -16.38 -9.30
CA LYS A 46 4.98 -15.41 -10.24
C LYS A 46 3.47 -15.33 -10.09
N ARG A 47 2.97 -14.10 -9.98
CA ARG A 47 1.54 -13.82 -9.96
C ARG A 47 0.86 -14.15 -11.32
N PRO A 48 -0.33 -14.80 -11.32
CA PRO A 48 -1.16 -14.95 -12.50
C PRO A 48 -1.49 -13.62 -13.18
N ARG A 49 -1.70 -13.63 -14.51
CA ARG A 49 -1.95 -12.40 -15.30
C ARG A 49 -3.12 -11.58 -14.75
N ALA A 50 -4.26 -12.21 -14.48
CA ALA A 50 -5.44 -11.52 -13.97
C ALA A 50 -5.15 -10.71 -12.68
N LEU A 51 -4.34 -11.26 -11.77
CA LEU A 51 -3.97 -10.57 -10.53
C LEU A 51 -2.90 -9.49 -10.77
N LYS A 52 -2.03 -9.62 -11.79
CA LYS A 52 -1.12 -8.54 -12.20
C LYS A 52 -1.90 -7.35 -12.75
N ASP A 53 -2.88 -7.61 -13.62
CA ASP A 53 -3.72 -6.59 -14.23
C ASP A 53 -4.53 -5.85 -13.15
N LEU A 54 -5.11 -6.58 -12.20
CA LEU A 54 -5.82 -5.97 -11.06
C LEU A 54 -4.89 -5.11 -10.19
N VAL A 55 -3.66 -5.56 -9.94
CA VAL A 55 -2.67 -4.75 -9.21
C VAL A 55 -2.31 -3.47 -9.95
N ALA A 56 -2.09 -3.53 -11.26
CA ALA A 56 -1.81 -2.35 -12.06
C ALA A 56 -2.97 -1.34 -11.99
N LEU A 57 -4.20 -1.85 -12.05
CA LEU A 57 -5.40 -1.02 -11.92
C LEU A 57 -5.46 -0.33 -10.55
N VAL A 58 -5.31 -1.08 -9.45
CA VAL A 58 -5.38 -0.50 -8.10
C VAL A 58 -4.21 0.45 -7.84
N ALA A 59 -3.02 0.16 -8.38
CA ALA A 59 -1.85 1.01 -8.25
C ALA A 59 -2.05 2.41 -8.86
N GLY A 60 -2.86 2.53 -9.92
CA GLY A 60 -3.20 3.81 -10.53
C GLY A 60 -4.18 4.66 -9.71
N ALA A 61 -4.87 4.08 -8.73
CA ALA A 61 -5.88 4.75 -7.92
C ALA A 61 -5.34 5.31 -6.59
N VAL A 62 -4.04 5.14 -6.30
CA VAL A 62 -3.40 5.54 -5.04
C VAL A 62 -2.12 6.35 -5.31
N PRO A 63 -1.66 7.21 -4.37
CA PRO A 63 -0.49 8.05 -4.60
C PRO A 63 0.82 7.28 -4.85
N ARG A 64 0.92 6.06 -4.32
CA ARG A 64 2.07 5.16 -4.50
C ARG A 64 1.74 3.74 -4.07
N THR A 65 2.58 2.81 -4.52
CA THR A 65 2.49 1.40 -4.16
C THR A 65 3.84 0.86 -3.70
N TRP A 66 3.79 -0.02 -2.70
CA TRP A 66 4.93 -0.86 -2.28
C TRP A 66 4.58 -2.32 -2.50
N HIS A 67 5.51 -3.09 -3.07
CA HIS A 67 5.34 -4.53 -3.26
C HIS A 67 6.20 -5.26 -2.24
N LEU A 68 5.56 -6.01 -1.35
CA LEU A 68 6.22 -6.78 -0.32
C LEU A 68 6.30 -8.25 -0.74
N PRO A 69 7.47 -8.90 -0.56
CA PRO A 69 7.65 -10.28 -1.00
C PRO A 69 6.91 -11.27 -0.10
N TRP A 70 6.80 -12.51 -0.57
CA TRP A 70 6.43 -13.63 0.27
C TRP A 70 7.64 -14.00 1.14
N VAL A 71 7.42 -14.17 2.45
CA VAL A 71 8.45 -14.55 3.42
C VAL A 71 7.97 -15.79 4.16
N GLU A 72 8.54 -16.94 3.83
CA GLU A 72 8.07 -18.23 4.38
C GLU A 72 8.17 -18.27 5.91
N THR A 73 9.26 -17.74 6.46
CA THR A 73 9.52 -17.76 7.91
C THR A 73 8.49 -16.98 8.72
N TRP A 74 7.81 -15.99 8.13
CA TRP A 74 6.78 -15.21 8.83
C TRP A 74 5.52 -16.00 9.17
N ARG A 75 5.30 -17.18 8.56
CA ARG A 75 4.14 -18.03 8.87
C ARG A 75 4.17 -18.62 10.27
N ILE A 76 5.38 -18.81 10.80
CA ILE A 76 5.63 -19.50 12.07
C ILE A 76 6.41 -18.62 13.05
N ALA A 77 6.76 -17.39 12.65
CA ALA A 77 7.49 -16.47 13.50
C ALA A 77 6.54 -15.83 14.52
N GLU A 78 6.89 -15.86 15.80
CA GLU A 78 6.18 -15.13 16.87
C GLU A 78 6.48 -13.63 16.87
N GLY A 79 7.49 -13.21 16.09
CA GLY A 79 7.86 -11.81 15.88
C GLY A 79 8.94 -11.68 14.82
N THR A 80 9.07 -10.48 14.22
CA THR A 80 10.14 -10.17 13.26
C THR A 80 10.72 -8.81 13.62
N SER A 81 12.05 -8.75 13.76
CA SER A 81 12.73 -7.46 13.92
C SER A 81 12.82 -6.74 12.57
N GLU A 82 12.79 -5.41 12.60
CA GLU A 82 12.93 -4.60 11.37
C GLU A 82 14.25 -4.90 10.62
N ALA A 83 15.33 -5.14 11.36
CA ALA A 83 16.63 -5.51 10.78
C ALA A 83 16.59 -6.82 9.99
N ALA A 84 15.77 -7.78 10.44
CA ALA A 84 15.58 -9.07 9.77
C ALA A 84 14.54 -9.02 8.63
N ALA A 85 13.85 -7.89 8.45
CA ALA A 85 12.83 -7.76 7.42
C ALA A 85 13.44 -7.65 6.00
N PRO A 86 12.74 -8.17 4.97
CA PRO A 86 13.12 -7.96 3.58
C PRO A 86 13.38 -6.49 3.25
N LYS A 87 14.26 -6.25 2.27
CA LYS A 87 14.64 -4.88 1.87
C LYS A 87 13.44 -4.03 1.47
N GLU A 88 12.41 -4.63 0.86
CA GLU A 88 11.19 -3.96 0.42
C GLU A 88 10.37 -3.45 1.61
N VAL A 89 10.35 -4.20 2.71
CA VAL A 89 9.65 -3.84 3.95
C VAL A 89 10.40 -2.72 4.64
N ARG A 90 11.74 -2.83 4.74
CA ARG A 90 12.58 -1.75 5.28
C ARG A 90 12.44 -0.47 4.46
N ARG A 91 12.39 -0.58 3.13
CA ARG A 91 12.12 0.55 2.24
C ARG A 91 10.75 1.18 2.50
N LEU A 92 9.69 0.37 2.64
CA LEU A 92 8.37 0.88 3.01
C LEU A 92 8.43 1.65 4.34
N LEU A 93 9.12 1.12 5.35
CA LEU A 93 9.23 1.77 6.65
C LEU A 93 9.99 3.09 6.56
N THR A 94 11.08 3.14 5.80
CA THR A 94 11.81 4.39 5.51
C THR A 94 10.91 5.39 4.81
N ASP A 95 10.24 5.00 3.73
CA ASP A 95 9.36 5.88 2.96
C ASP A 95 8.22 6.43 3.83
N VAL A 96 7.56 5.58 4.61
CA VAL A 96 6.47 5.99 5.52
C VAL A 96 6.98 6.96 6.58
N ARG A 97 8.14 6.70 7.21
CA ARG A 97 8.74 7.62 8.18
C ARG A 97 9.04 8.98 7.55
N THR A 98 9.62 9.00 6.36
CA THR A 98 9.87 10.24 5.62
C THR A 98 8.59 10.99 5.31
N LEU A 99 7.54 10.29 4.83
CA LEU A 99 6.24 10.90 4.55
C LEU A 99 5.60 11.49 5.81
N LEU A 100 5.65 10.78 6.94
CA LEU A 100 5.14 11.29 8.22
C LEU A 100 5.85 12.57 8.66
N THR A 101 7.16 12.72 8.40
CA THR A 101 7.89 13.96 8.71
C THR A 101 7.69 15.07 7.68
N ALA A 102 7.43 14.71 6.43
CA ALA A 102 7.17 15.64 5.34
C ALA A 102 5.74 16.22 5.37
N THR A 103 4.88 15.69 6.25
CA THR A 103 3.53 16.20 6.49
C THR A 103 3.48 17.13 7.71
N PRO A 104 3.84 18.44 7.61
CA PRO A 104 3.30 19.45 8.52
C PRO A 104 1.88 19.90 8.11
N ASN A 105 1.63 20.01 6.81
CA ASN A 105 0.37 20.44 6.18
C ASN A 105 0.70 20.50 4.68
N ALA A 106 0.11 19.66 3.82
CA ALA A 106 0.34 19.77 2.37
C ALA A 106 -1.00 19.64 1.62
N LEU A 107 -1.65 20.76 1.29
CA LEU A 107 -1.40 21.54 0.06
C LEU A 107 -1.81 20.84 -1.26
N MET A 108 -2.74 19.87 -1.24
CA MET A 108 -3.30 19.25 -2.48
C MET A 108 -4.84 19.20 -2.56
N ALA A 109 -5.55 19.98 -1.75
CA ALA A 109 -6.89 20.45 -2.13
C ALA A 109 -6.84 21.57 -3.20
N GLN A 110 -5.63 22.00 -3.62
CA GLN A 110 -5.41 23.15 -4.49
C GLN A 110 -5.23 22.84 -5.98
N ASP A 111 -5.10 21.57 -6.41
CA ASP A 111 -5.09 21.23 -7.85
C ASP A 111 -6.49 20.86 -8.40
N ARG A 112 -7.56 21.22 -7.69
CA ARG A 112 -8.95 21.12 -8.18
C ARG A 112 -9.35 22.24 -9.16
N LYS A 113 -8.39 22.95 -9.74
CA LYS A 113 -8.59 23.88 -10.87
C LYS A 113 -7.41 23.80 -11.85
N ARG A 114 -7.54 22.96 -12.89
CA ARG A 114 -7.39 23.33 -14.30
C ARG A 114 -7.78 22.17 -15.21
#